data_AF-A0A9P5KS26-F1
#
_entry.id   AF-A0A9P5KS26-F1
#
_cell.length_a   1.000
_cell.length_b   1.000
_cell.length_c   1.000
_cell.angle_alpha   90.00
_cell.angle_beta   90.00
_cell.angle_gamma   90.00
#
_symmetry.space_group_name_H-M   'P 1'
#
loop_
_entity.id
_entity.type
_entity.pdbx_description
1 polymer ?
#
loop_
_entity_poly.entity_id
_entity_poly.type
_entity_poly.pdbx_seq_one_letter_code
_entity_poly.pdbx_strand_id
1 'polypeptide(L)'
;MPQSAIDAVPSNEEGILQSLINIRSQLSVLKKNRSSYIKSSDVTKIYEELIPQIKKINDIRSNPALQNEHNRLDVVLDDVFQLLSLAFMTVGLTRAVPATFASLSTVHRLLQHLKESKIYSDNDTKPIHKRLDEIQEIVNANADSELPEIVHLIKNKLKVCKQILSEVEDSMKTVAPELQPILRKLVTIRREILSIGSKPKFSASAFKPIKKALTEIENKRVDGEFVAEDGSVVEQGQGVLNGLLEECHTFLNDFAASAANQTGANLPKELKPAYDELVAMKSKLESLLVTHRWTLRETDLYTYQKKLHEIDELREGPEFAELSKTAPKLSSIILYLLRRCYAILYKLLESSEPVSEALIPIHNQLSTVRRCLLEVQRMGGLSSPRELYPYQMKLASIDDLRVDGKFMVDGAIPEGQGMLNALLSECFDITHELRVQIQDKEEENEDDNDKEEDNE
;
A
#
# COMPACT_ATOMS: atom_id res chain seq x y z
N MET A 1 -24.20 13.27 -7.71
CA MET A 1 -25.64 13.31 -7.35
C MET A 1 -25.80 14.18 -6.11
N PRO A 2 -26.93 14.87 -5.89
CA PRO A 2 -27.11 15.65 -4.66
C PRO A 2 -27.03 14.74 -3.43
N GLN A 3 -26.32 15.19 -2.38
CA GLN A 3 -26.08 14.46 -1.12
C GLN A 3 -27.36 13.86 -0.50
N SER A 4 -28.50 14.53 -0.69
CA SER A 4 -29.82 14.11 -0.18
C SER A 4 -30.36 12.81 -0.77
N ALA A 5 -29.92 12.41 -1.97
CA ALA A 5 -30.35 11.15 -2.59
C ALA A 5 -29.57 9.93 -2.06
N ILE A 6 -28.33 10.14 -1.59
CA ILE A 6 -27.50 9.07 -1.00
C ILE A 6 -28.00 8.72 0.40
N ASP A 7 -28.46 9.71 1.18
CA ASP A 7 -28.95 9.49 2.55
C ASP A 7 -30.29 8.74 2.64
N ALA A 8 -31.07 8.71 1.57
CA ALA A 8 -32.36 8.05 1.52
C ALA A 8 -32.19 6.53 1.28
N VAL A 9 -32.68 5.71 2.20
CA VAL A 9 -32.64 4.24 2.09
C VAL A 9 -34.06 3.70 1.93
N PRO A 10 -34.31 2.83 0.93
CA PRO A 10 -35.60 2.17 0.76
C PRO A 10 -36.06 1.43 2.03
N SER A 11 -37.37 1.42 2.32
CA SER A 11 -37.92 0.81 3.55
C SER A 11 -37.61 -0.69 3.68
N ASN A 12 -37.43 -1.40 2.57
CA ASN A 12 -37.02 -2.80 2.53
C ASN A 12 -35.54 -3.02 2.88
N GLU A 13 -34.70 -1.98 2.79
CA GLU A 13 -33.27 -2.01 3.12
C GLU A 13 -32.96 -1.44 4.52
N GLU A 14 -33.88 -0.72 5.15
CA GLU A 14 -33.68 -0.02 6.42
C GLU A 14 -33.29 -0.96 7.58
N GLY A 15 -33.92 -2.13 7.68
CA GLY A 15 -33.57 -3.13 8.70
C GLY A 15 -32.17 -3.73 8.50
N ILE A 16 -31.73 -3.82 7.24
CA ILE A 16 -30.38 -4.28 6.88
C ILE A 16 -29.36 -3.21 7.27
N LEU A 17 -29.64 -1.94 6.95
CA LEU A 17 -28.80 -0.81 7.32
C LEU A 17 -28.53 -0.78 8.83
N GLN A 18 -29.55 -0.95 9.68
CA GLN A 18 -29.37 -0.97 11.13
C GLN A 18 -28.46 -2.12 11.58
N SER A 19 -28.60 -3.30 10.95
CA SER A 19 -27.74 -4.45 11.22
C SER A 19 -26.28 -4.17 10.83
N LEU A 20 -26.05 -3.55 9.67
CA LEU A 20 -24.71 -3.17 9.22
C LEU A 20 -24.08 -2.10 10.11
N ILE A 21 -24.86 -1.13 10.60
CA ILE A 21 -24.38 -0.12 11.55
C ILE A 21 -23.91 -0.79 12.86
N ASN A 22 -24.66 -1.79 13.35
CA ASN A 22 -24.28 -2.56 14.52
C ASN A 22 -22.97 -3.35 14.29
N ILE A 23 -22.87 -4.07 13.17
CA ILE A 23 -21.65 -4.80 12.77
C ILE A 23 -20.44 -3.84 12.71
N ARG A 24 -20.61 -2.67 12.07
CA ARG A 24 -19.56 -1.64 12.00
C ARG A 24 -19.14 -1.17 13.40
N SER A 25 -20.09 -1.05 14.33
CA SER A 25 -19.82 -0.68 15.72
C SER A 25 -19.00 -1.74 16.43
N GLN A 26 -19.36 -3.02 16.30
CA GLN A 26 -18.60 -4.15 16.87
C GLN A 26 -17.16 -4.18 16.35
N LEU A 27 -16.95 -4.05 15.03
CA LEU A 27 -15.61 -3.96 14.43
C LEU A 27 -14.83 -2.74 14.95
N SER A 28 -15.50 -1.61 15.12
CA SER A 28 -14.90 -0.39 15.68
C SER A 28 -14.47 -0.55 17.14
N VAL A 29 -15.23 -1.32 17.93
CA VAL A 29 -14.87 -1.67 19.31
C VAL A 29 -13.62 -2.55 19.33
N LEU A 30 -13.57 -3.60 18.49
CA LEU A 30 -12.38 -4.45 18.36
C LEU A 30 -11.14 -3.64 17.98
N LYS A 31 -11.27 -2.76 16.99
CA LYS A 31 -10.17 -1.85 16.59
C LYS A 31 -9.68 -0.98 17.75
N LYS A 32 -10.59 -0.39 18.53
CA LYS A 32 -10.24 0.54 19.63
C LYS A 32 -9.66 -0.17 20.85
N ASN A 33 -9.93 -1.46 21.02
CA ASN A 33 -9.42 -2.22 22.16
C ASN A 33 -7.91 -2.46 22.04
N ARG A 34 -7.13 -1.79 22.89
CA ARG A 34 -5.66 -1.93 22.95
C ARG A 34 -5.16 -2.75 24.14
N SER A 35 -6.03 -3.20 25.04
CA SER A 35 -5.61 -4.00 26.19
C SER A 35 -5.37 -5.47 25.86
N SER A 36 -5.86 -5.92 24.70
CA SER A 36 -5.69 -7.29 24.19
C SER A 36 -5.46 -7.27 22.68
N TYR A 37 -4.85 -8.35 22.20
CA TYR A 37 -4.79 -8.67 20.77
C TYR A 37 -6.20 -9.04 20.25
N ILE A 38 -6.44 -8.86 18.95
CA ILE A 38 -7.68 -9.27 18.29
C ILE A 38 -7.67 -10.79 18.08
N LYS A 39 -8.74 -11.48 18.51
CA LYS A 39 -8.87 -12.94 18.35
C LYS A 39 -9.54 -13.28 17.02
N SER A 40 -9.03 -14.30 16.34
CA SER A 40 -9.64 -14.79 15.09
C SER A 40 -11.11 -15.18 15.28
N SER A 41 -11.45 -15.80 16.42
CA SER A 41 -12.84 -16.20 16.72
C SER A 41 -13.82 -15.02 16.76
N ASP A 42 -13.37 -13.85 17.22
CA ASP A 42 -14.24 -12.68 17.33
C ASP A 42 -14.47 -12.06 15.94
N VAL A 43 -13.45 -12.04 15.09
CA VAL A 43 -13.57 -11.62 13.69
C VAL A 43 -14.49 -12.57 12.91
N THR A 44 -14.33 -13.88 13.09
CA THR A 44 -15.18 -14.89 12.43
C THR A 44 -16.65 -14.75 12.85
N LYS A 45 -16.94 -14.54 14.13
CA LYS A 45 -18.34 -14.32 14.58
C LYS A 45 -18.99 -13.11 13.91
N ILE A 46 -18.28 -11.98 13.87
CA ILE A 46 -18.80 -10.77 13.20
C ILE A 46 -18.98 -11.01 11.70
N TYR A 47 -18.06 -11.77 11.09
CA TYR A 47 -18.19 -12.15 9.70
C TYR A 47 -19.44 -13.01 9.45
N GLU A 48 -19.71 -13.99 10.31
CA GLU A 48 -20.91 -14.82 10.26
C GLU A 48 -22.21 -14.00 10.41
N GLU A 49 -22.21 -12.93 11.21
CA GLU A 49 -23.34 -11.99 11.33
C GLU A 49 -23.58 -11.17 10.06
N LEU A 50 -22.52 -10.88 9.29
CA LEU A 50 -22.59 -10.09 8.05
C LEU A 50 -23.20 -10.89 6.88
N ILE A 51 -22.89 -12.18 6.80
CA ILE A 51 -23.33 -13.11 5.74
C ILE A 51 -24.84 -13.01 5.43
N PRO A 52 -25.77 -13.16 6.41
CA PRO A 52 -27.19 -13.11 6.13
C PRO A 52 -27.66 -11.73 5.65
N GLN A 53 -26.97 -10.65 6.01
CA GLN A 53 -27.31 -9.31 5.54
C GLN A 53 -26.97 -9.16 4.05
N ILE A 54 -25.83 -9.68 3.63
CA ILE A 54 -25.41 -9.65 2.22
C ILE A 54 -26.36 -10.47 1.35
N LYS A 55 -26.80 -11.64 1.83
CA LYS A 55 -27.82 -12.44 1.15
C LYS A 55 -29.10 -11.66 0.92
N LYS A 56 -29.63 -11.00 1.97
CA LYS A 56 -30.83 -10.15 1.85
C LYS A 56 -30.64 -8.99 0.85
N ILE A 57 -29.47 -8.35 0.85
CA ILE A 57 -29.17 -7.27 -0.11
C ILE A 57 -29.24 -7.82 -1.53
N ASN A 58 -28.59 -8.96 -1.79
CA ASN A 58 -28.58 -9.58 -3.10
C ASN A 58 -29.98 -10.06 -3.52
N ASP A 59 -30.78 -10.60 -2.59
CA ASP A 59 -32.16 -11.02 -2.87
C ASP A 59 -33.03 -9.82 -3.26
N ILE A 60 -32.93 -8.69 -2.55
CA ILE A 60 -33.65 -7.45 -2.87
C ILE A 60 -33.19 -6.90 -4.23
N ARG A 61 -31.88 -6.88 -4.47
CA ARG A 61 -31.26 -6.29 -5.66
C ARG A 61 -31.15 -7.26 -6.84
N SER A 62 -31.73 -8.46 -6.71
CA SER A 62 -31.94 -9.38 -7.84
C SER A 62 -32.93 -8.79 -8.86
N ASN A 63 -33.76 -7.83 -8.45
CA ASN A 63 -34.58 -7.06 -9.35
C ASN A 63 -33.70 -6.07 -10.16
N PRO A 64 -33.68 -6.15 -11.51
CA PRO A 64 -32.87 -5.27 -12.36
C PRO A 64 -33.10 -3.78 -12.14
N ALA A 65 -34.30 -3.39 -11.68
CA ALA A 65 -34.62 -1.99 -11.38
C ALA A 65 -33.86 -1.43 -10.17
N LEU A 66 -33.49 -2.29 -9.21
CA LEU A 66 -32.83 -1.92 -7.96
C LEU A 66 -31.33 -2.24 -7.97
N GLN A 67 -30.84 -2.92 -9.01
CA GLN A 67 -29.47 -3.43 -9.08
C GLN A 67 -28.40 -2.33 -9.06
N ASN A 68 -28.71 -1.15 -9.60
CA ASN A 68 -27.78 -0.02 -9.69
C ASN A 68 -28.09 1.11 -8.70
N GLU A 69 -28.96 0.88 -7.72
CA GLU A 69 -29.19 1.85 -6.67
C GLU A 69 -27.95 1.93 -5.78
N HIS A 70 -27.45 3.15 -5.60
CA HIS A 70 -26.37 3.45 -4.68
C HIS A 70 -26.89 4.39 -3.61
N ASN A 71 -26.96 3.90 -2.38
CA ASN A 71 -27.52 4.64 -1.25
C ASN A 71 -26.64 4.46 0.00
N ARG A 72 -27.08 5.00 1.13
CA ARG A 72 -26.34 4.99 2.39
C ARG A 72 -26.02 3.58 2.89
N LEU A 73 -26.82 2.57 2.56
CA LEU A 73 -26.52 1.18 2.87
C LEU A 73 -25.20 0.76 2.21
N ASP A 74 -24.95 1.12 0.96
CA ASP A 74 -23.71 0.79 0.25
C ASP A 74 -22.49 1.46 0.88
N VAL A 75 -22.63 2.71 1.33
CA VAL A 75 -21.56 3.43 2.03
C VAL A 75 -21.21 2.73 3.34
N VAL A 76 -22.22 2.34 4.13
CA VAL A 76 -22.01 1.59 5.38
C VAL A 76 -21.47 0.19 5.12
N LEU A 77 -21.89 -0.46 4.03
CA LEU A 77 -21.39 -1.78 3.64
C LEU A 77 -19.92 -1.71 3.25
N ASP A 78 -19.48 -0.72 2.46
CA ASP A 78 -18.05 -0.53 2.15
C ASP A 78 -17.26 -0.31 3.45
N ASP A 79 -17.73 0.58 4.34
CA ASP A 79 -17.15 0.79 5.67
C ASP A 79 -16.96 -0.51 6.47
N VAL A 80 -17.98 -1.37 6.50
CA VAL A 80 -17.95 -2.68 7.18
C VAL A 80 -16.89 -3.56 6.53
N PHE A 81 -16.86 -3.67 5.21
CA PHE A 81 -15.87 -4.49 4.51
C PHE A 81 -14.44 -3.97 4.65
N GLN A 82 -14.22 -2.64 4.69
CA GLN A 82 -12.90 -2.06 4.96
C GLN A 82 -12.40 -2.49 6.34
N LEU A 83 -13.20 -2.30 7.38
CA LEU A 83 -12.85 -2.69 8.75
C LEU A 83 -12.65 -4.19 8.89
N LEU A 84 -13.55 -4.97 8.30
CA LEU A 84 -13.50 -6.43 8.33
C LEU A 84 -12.23 -6.93 7.64
N SER A 85 -11.93 -6.43 6.44
CA SER A 85 -10.72 -6.75 5.69
C SER A 85 -9.46 -6.53 6.52
N LEU A 86 -9.35 -5.37 7.18
CA LEU A 86 -8.21 -5.08 8.05
C LEU A 86 -8.18 -5.97 9.30
N ALA A 87 -9.34 -6.35 9.84
CA ALA A 87 -9.42 -7.26 10.98
C ALA A 87 -8.94 -8.68 10.60
N PHE A 88 -9.33 -9.19 9.42
CA PHE A 88 -8.81 -10.45 8.88
C PHE A 88 -7.28 -10.39 8.71
N MET A 89 -6.75 -9.29 8.18
CA MET A 89 -5.30 -9.10 8.06
C MET A 89 -4.61 -9.08 9.45
N THR A 90 -5.19 -8.40 10.44
CA THR A 90 -4.65 -8.31 11.81
C THR A 90 -4.55 -9.67 12.50
N VAL A 91 -5.50 -10.56 12.22
CA VAL A 91 -5.47 -11.93 12.77
C VAL A 91 -4.63 -12.90 11.93
N GLY A 92 -3.88 -12.41 10.94
CA GLY A 92 -2.97 -13.20 10.10
C GLY A 92 -3.62 -13.85 8.88
N LEU A 93 -4.92 -13.70 8.67
CA LEU A 93 -5.68 -14.29 7.57
C LEU A 93 -5.59 -13.43 6.29
N THR A 94 -4.38 -13.05 5.89
CA THR A 94 -4.14 -12.11 4.76
C THR A 94 -4.54 -12.66 3.39
N ARG A 95 -4.66 -13.99 3.26
CA ARG A 95 -5.10 -14.68 2.03
C ARG A 95 -6.58 -15.07 2.02
N ALA A 96 -7.37 -14.65 3.02
CA ALA A 96 -8.82 -14.82 2.97
C ALA A 96 -9.44 -13.85 1.94
N VAL A 97 -10.55 -14.24 1.31
CA VAL A 97 -11.22 -13.40 0.32
C VAL A 97 -11.62 -12.02 0.90
N PRO A 98 -12.23 -11.92 2.09
CA PRO A 98 -12.55 -10.63 2.70
C PRO A 98 -11.31 -9.76 2.99
N ALA A 99 -10.15 -10.38 3.27
CA ALA A 99 -8.91 -9.66 3.56
C ALA A 99 -8.41 -8.84 2.35
N THR A 100 -8.80 -9.22 1.12
CA THR A 100 -8.38 -8.51 -0.10
C THR A 100 -9.09 -7.18 -0.31
N PHE A 101 -10.23 -6.94 0.35
CA PHE A 101 -11.11 -5.81 0.05
C PHE A 101 -10.44 -4.44 0.28
N ALA A 102 -9.76 -4.23 1.41
CA ALA A 102 -9.12 -2.96 1.71
C ALA A 102 -8.02 -2.59 0.70
N SER A 103 -7.24 -3.60 0.28
CA SER A 103 -6.24 -3.46 -0.77
C SER A 103 -6.91 -3.13 -2.12
N LEU A 104 -7.96 -3.86 -2.49
CA LEU A 104 -8.69 -3.65 -3.74
C LEU A 104 -9.34 -2.27 -3.82
N SER A 105 -9.98 -1.81 -2.74
CA SER A 105 -10.55 -0.46 -2.65
C SER A 105 -9.49 0.63 -2.79
N THR A 106 -8.32 0.43 -2.16
CA THR A 106 -7.20 1.37 -2.26
C THR A 106 -6.66 1.43 -3.70
N VAL A 107 -6.50 0.27 -4.35
CA VAL A 107 -6.11 0.19 -5.76
C VAL A 107 -7.12 0.85 -6.68
N HIS A 108 -8.42 0.65 -6.43
CA HIS A 108 -9.49 1.29 -7.18
C HIS A 108 -9.36 2.82 -7.16
N ARG A 109 -9.14 3.41 -5.97
CA ARG A 109 -8.92 4.86 -5.83
C ARG A 109 -7.67 5.32 -6.55
N LEU A 110 -6.55 4.61 -6.42
CA LEU A 110 -5.31 4.92 -7.14
C LEU A 110 -5.50 4.91 -8.68
N LEU A 111 -6.27 3.96 -9.20
CA LEU A 111 -6.62 3.86 -10.62
C LEU A 111 -7.50 5.02 -11.09
N GLN A 112 -8.46 5.45 -10.26
CA GLN A 112 -9.28 6.63 -10.55
C GLN A 112 -8.41 7.89 -10.61
N HIS A 113 -7.50 8.11 -9.66
CA HIS A 113 -6.57 9.25 -9.67
C HIS A 113 -5.60 9.21 -10.85
N LEU A 114 -5.15 8.01 -11.23
CA LEU A 114 -4.36 7.80 -12.43
C LEU A 114 -5.14 8.28 -13.65
N LYS A 115 -6.32 7.71 -13.89
CA LYS A 115 -7.20 8.03 -15.01
C LYS A 115 -7.52 9.53 -15.08
N GLU A 116 -7.80 10.17 -13.94
CA GLU A 116 -8.07 11.60 -13.87
C GLU A 116 -6.85 12.44 -14.26
N SER A 117 -5.68 12.11 -13.74
CA SER A 117 -4.44 12.86 -13.98
C SER A 117 -3.96 12.77 -15.43
N LYS A 118 -4.34 11.71 -16.17
CA LYS A 118 -3.87 11.37 -17.53
C LYS A 118 -2.35 11.32 -17.69
N ILE A 119 -1.60 11.34 -16.58
CA ILE A 119 -0.14 11.46 -16.57
C ILE A 119 0.43 10.31 -15.76
N TYR A 120 0.86 9.30 -16.50
CA TYR A 120 1.36 8.05 -15.95
C TYR A 120 2.26 7.34 -16.94
N SER A 121 2.98 6.37 -16.41
CA SER A 121 3.86 5.48 -17.15
C SER A 121 3.61 4.04 -16.72
N ASP A 122 4.22 3.10 -17.42
CA ASP A 122 4.15 1.68 -17.11
C ASP A 122 4.69 1.36 -15.71
N ASN A 123 5.63 2.17 -15.21
CA ASN A 123 6.13 2.07 -13.84
C ASN A 123 5.02 2.26 -12.78
N ASP A 124 3.90 2.88 -13.14
CA ASP A 124 2.74 3.05 -12.26
C ASP A 124 1.73 1.92 -12.35
N THR A 125 1.53 1.40 -13.56
CA THR A 125 0.50 0.38 -13.82
C THR A 125 1.01 -1.02 -13.45
N LYS A 126 2.30 -1.31 -13.65
CA LYS A 126 2.91 -2.63 -13.35
C LYS A 126 2.65 -3.14 -11.93
N PRO A 127 2.90 -2.35 -10.85
CA PRO A 127 2.62 -2.83 -9.49
C PRO A 127 1.13 -3.09 -9.25
N ILE A 128 0.27 -2.23 -9.81
CA ILE A 128 -1.19 -2.37 -9.71
C ILE A 128 -1.65 -3.64 -10.43
N HIS A 129 -1.17 -3.88 -11.64
CA HIS A 129 -1.48 -5.08 -12.42
C HIS A 129 -1.14 -6.35 -11.64
N LYS A 130 0.11 -6.45 -11.16
CA LYS A 130 0.58 -7.59 -10.37
C LYS A 130 -0.35 -7.84 -9.18
N ARG A 131 -0.75 -6.78 -8.48
CA ARG A 131 -1.63 -6.92 -7.33
C ARG A 131 -3.05 -7.36 -7.68
N LEU A 132 -3.63 -6.84 -8.77
CA LEU A 132 -4.94 -7.29 -9.23
C LEU A 132 -4.92 -8.78 -9.62
N ASP A 133 -3.79 -9.28 -10.15
CA ASP A 133 -3.62 -10.69 -10.42
C ASP A 133 -3.46 -11.52 -9.15
N GLU A 134 -2.66 -11.07 -8.19
CA GLU A 134 -2.57 -11.73 -6.87
C GLU A 134 -3.94 -11.82 -6.19
N ILE A 135 -4.74 -10.75 -6.22
CA ILE A 135 -6.11 -10.76 -5.67
C ILE A 135 -6.99 -11.73 -6.47
N GLN A 136 -6.87 -11.78 -7.80
CA GLN A 136 -7.60 -12.72 -8.63
C GLN A 136 -7.29 -14.17 -8.25
N GLU A 137 -6.01 -14.48 -8.05
CA GLU A 137 -5.54 -15.81 -7.64
C GLU A 137 -6.09 -16.20 -6.27
N ILE A 138 -6.02 -15.29 -5.29
CA ILE A 138 -6.58 -15.50 -3.94
C ILE A 138 -8.08 -15.81 -4.03
N VAL A 139 -8.82 -15.01 -4.78
CA VAL A 139 -10.28 -15.17 -4.92
C VAL A 139 -10.64 -16.47 -5.63
N ASN A 140 -9.86 -16.88 -6.64
CA ASN A 140 -10.11 -18.12 -7.37
C ASN A 140 -9.76 -19.36 -6.53
N ALA A 141 -8.65 -19.32 -5.79
CA ALA A 141 -8.20 -20.43 -4.96
C ALA A 141 -9.17 -20.74 -3.79
N ASN A 142 -9.91 -19.73 -3.32
CA ASN A 142 -10.85 -19.85 -2.21
C ASN A 142 -12.32 -19.80 -2.67
N ALA A 143 -12.60 -19.90 -3.97
CA ALA A 143 -13.95 -19.71 -4.50
C ALA A 143 -14.95 -20.76 -3.99
N ASP A 144 -14.50 -21.98 -3.76
CA ASP A 144 -15.35 -23.11 -3.33
C ASP A 144 -15.53 -23.17 -1.80
N SER A 145 -14.57 -22.63 -1.04
CA SER A 145 -14.59 -22.60 0.42
C SER A 145 -15.26 -21.35 0.99
N GLU A 146 -15.47 -20.33 0.15
CA GLU A 146 -16.03 -19.04 0.54
C GLU A 146 -17.47 -18.90 0.05
N LEU A 147 -18.22 -17.99 0.66
CA LEU A 147 -19.59 -17.73 0.21
C LEU A 147 -19.66 -17.14 -1.20
N PRO A 148 -20.52 -17.68 -2.09
CA PRO A 148 -20.66 -17.19 -3.46
C PRO A 148 -20.95 -15.69 -3.55
N GLU A 149 -21.73 -15.15 -2.61
CA GLU A 149 -22.09 -13.74 -2.57
C GLU A 149 -20.87 -12.83 -2.33
N ILE A 150 -19.96 -13.25 -1.43
CA ILE A 150 -18.74 -12.53 -1.10
C ILE A 150 -17.75 -12.61 -2.26
N VAL A 151 -17.56 -13.82 -2.79
CA VAL A 151 -16.71 -14.07 -3.96
C VAL A 151 -17.19 -13.21 -5.13
N HIS A 152 -18.49 -13.17 -5.38
CA HIS A 152 -19.08 -12.38 -6.47
C HIS A 152 -18.84 -10.87 -6.27
N LEU A 153 -19.03 -10.35 -5.06
CA LEU A 153 -18.78 -8.94 -4.74
C LEU A 153 -17.33 -8.54 -5.01
N ILE A 154 -16.36 -9.34 -4.54
CA ILE A 154 -14.94 -9.09 -4.79
C ILE A 154 -14.60 -9.22 -6.28
N LYS A 155 -15.11 -10.25 -6.98
CA LYS A 155 -14.90 -10.43 -8.42
C LYS A 155 -15.44 -9.26 -9.24
N ASN A 156 -16.60 -8.71 -8.88
CA ASN A 156 -17.16 -7.54 -9.57
C ASN A 156 -16.28 -6.30 -9.37
N LYS A 157 -15.86 -6.00 -8.13
CA LYS A 157 -14.97 -4.87 -7.85
C LYS A 157 -13.61 -5.04 -8.55
N LEU A 158 -13.10 -6.27 -8.60
CA LEU A 158 -11.88 -6.63 -9.30
C LEU A 158 -12.00 -6.42 -10.81
N LYS A 159 -13.13 -6.84 -11.41
CA LYS A 159 -13.43 -6.61 -12.82
C LYS A 159 -13.44 -5.13 -13.16
N VAL A 160 -14.08 -4.30 -12.32
CA VAL A 160 -14.07 -2.84 -12.50
C VAL A 160 -12.64 -2.28 -12.44
N CYS A 161 -11.82 -2.72 -11.48
CA CYS A 161 -10.43 -2.27 -11.41
C CYS A 161 -9.62 -2.69 -12.63
N LYS A 162 -9.77 -3.94 -13.11
CA LYS A 162 -9.10 -4.43 -14.32
C LYS A 162 -9.54 -3.67 -15.57
N GLN A 163 -10.81 -3.29 -15.66
CA GLN A 163 -11.30 -2.46 -16.76
C GLN A 163 -10.65 -1.07 -16.74
N ILE A 164 -10.64 -0.39 -15.58
CA ILE A 164 -10.00 0.93 -15.47
C ILE A 164 -8.50 0.84 -15.79
N LEU A 165 -7.84 -0.22 -15.33
CA LEU A 165 -6.43 -0.48 -15.65
C LEU A 165 -6.22 -0.62 -17.17
N SER A 166 -7.05 -1.40 -17.85
CA SER A 166 -6.99 -1.54 -19.32
C SER A 166 -7.16 -0.19 -20.01
N GLU A 167 -8.14 0.62 -19.59
CA GLU A 167 -8.37 1.96 -20.16
C GLU A 167 -7.14 2.88 -19.97
N VAL A 168 -6.51 2.83 -18.79
CA VAL A 168 -5.27 3.57 -18.48
C VAL A 168 -4.13 3.07 -19.38
N GLU A 169 -3.90 1.77 -19.47
CA GLU A 169 -2.82 1.19 -20.29
C GLU A 169 -3.03 1.41 -21.80
N ASP A 170 -4.26 1.32 -22.28
CA ASP A 170 -4.61 1.58 -23.69
C ASP A 170 -4.34 3.03 -24.07
N SER A 171 -4.62 3.98 -23.17
CA SER A 171 -4.30 5.38 -23.43
C SER A 171 -2.79 5.64 -23.56
N MET A 172 -1.94 4.83 -22.92
CA MET A 172 -0.49 4.97 -23.04
C MET A 172 0.04 4.52 -24.40
N LYS A 173 -0.69 3.64 -25.11
CA LYS A 173 -0.34 3.19 -26.46
C LYS A 173 -0.45 4.31 -27.49
N THR A 174 -1.01 5.46 -27.12
CA THR A 174 -1.01 6.68 -27.96
C THR A 174 0.39 7.28 -28.13
N VAL A 175 1.37 6.89 -27.31
CA VAL A 175 2.77 7.29 -27.42
C VAL A 175 3.60 6.13 -27.96
N ALA A 176 4.34 6.37 -29.04
CA ALA A 176 5.16 5.36 -29.69
C ALA A 176 6.21 4.74 -28.74
N PRO A 177 6.57 3.45 -28.89
CA PRO A 177 7.54 2.77 -28.03
C PRO A 177 8.88 3.49 -27.87
N GLU A 178 9.35 4.11 -28.96
CA GLU A 178 10.61 4.87 -29.05
C GLU A 178 10.60 6.10 -28.13
N LEU A 179 9.43 6.70 -27.89
CA LEU A 179 9.28 7.89 -27.05
C LEU A 179 8.88 7.55 -25.60
N GLN A 180 8.57 6.29 -25.28
CA GLN A 180 8.24 5.86 -23.92
C GLN A 180 9.32 6.20 -22.87
N PRO A 181 10.64 6.11 -23.16
CA PRO A 181 11.68 6.57 -22.24
C PRO A 181 11.57 8.06 -21.91
N ILE A 182 11.21 8.90 -22.90
CA ILE A 182 11.02 10.34 -22.71
C ILE A 182 9.77 10.60 -21.88
N LEU A 183 8.66 9.90 -22.17
CA LEU A 183 7.44 9.95 -21.37
C LEU A 183 7.73 9.63 -19.90
N ARG A 184 8.42 8.52 -19.63
CA ARG A 184 8.83 8.12 -18.28
C ARG A 184 9.64 9.21 -17.58
N LYS A 185 10.60 9.84 -18.28
CA LYS A 185 11.43 10.92 -17.73
C LYS A 185 10.59 12.16 -17.41
N LEU A 186 9.69 12.58 -18.29
CA LEU A 186 8.80 13.74 -18.07
C LEU A 186 7.81 13.49 -16.92
N VAL A 187 7.20 12.31 -16.86
CA VAL A 187 6.30 11.91 -15.75
C VAL A 187 7.05 11.95 -14.41
N THR A 188 8.32 11.52 -14.39
CA THR A 188 9.19 11.58 -13.20
C THR A 188 9.51 13.02 -12.81
N ILE A 189 9.93 13.85 -13.77
CA ILE A 189 10.18 15.28 -13.57
C ILE A 189 8.94 15.98 -12.98
N ARG A 190 7.75 15.74 -13.53
CA ARG A 190 6.51 16.33 -13.00
C ARG A 190 6.25 15.93 -11.54
N ARG A 191 6.50 14.66 -11.19
CA ARG A 191 6.38 14.19 -9.80
C ARG A 191 7.37 14.86 -8.88
N GLU A 192 8.60 15.07 -9.31
CA GLU A 192 9.62 15.77 -8.53
C GLU A 192 9.21 17.23 -8.30
N ILE A 193 8.69 17.91 -9.34
CA ILE A 193 8.17 19.28 -9.23
C ILE A 193 7.06 19.34 -8.18
N LEU A 194 6.04 18.48 -8.30
CA LEU A 194 4.93 18.41 -7.36
C LEU A 194 5.38 18.00 -5.96
N SER A 195 6.34 17.08 -5.84
CA SER A 195 6.88 16.64 -4.55
C SER A 195 7.63 17.73 -3.80
N ILE A 196 8.29 18.64 -4.50
CA ILE A 196 8.94 19.81 -3.89
C ILE A 196 7.89 20.87 -3.59
N GLY A 197 7.05 21.19 -4.59
CA GLY A 197 6.04 22.23 -4.52
C GLY A 197 4.92 21.98 -3.51
N SER A 198 4.62 20.72 -3.20
CA SER A 198 3.60 20.35 -2.20
C SER A 198 4.09 20.45 -0.75
N LYS A 199 5.37 20.78 -0.51
CA LYS A 199 5.89 20.92 0.85
C LYS A 199 5.44 22.26 1.44
N PRO A 200 5.16 22.33 2.76
CA PRO A 200 4.86 23.61 3.42
C PRO A 200 5.94 24.66 3.20
N LYS A 201 7.21 24.24 3.17
CA LYS A 201 8.38 25.07 2.92
C LYS A 201 9.33 24.35 1.97
N PHE A 202 9.83 25.07 0.97
CA PHE A 202 10.85 24.61 0.02
C PHE A 202 11.64 25.82 -0.49
N SER A 203 12.79 25.57 -1.11
CA SER A 203 13.61 26.61 -1.73
C SER A 203 13.52 26.55 -3.24
N ALA A 204 13.54 27.71 -3.91
CA ALA A 204 13.62 27.78 -5.36
C ALA A 204 14.86 27.06 -5.92
N SER A 205 15.95 26.97 -5.14
CA SER A 205 17.16 26.25 -5.54
C SER A 205 16.94 24.74 -5.73
N ALA A 206 15.91 24.16 -5.09
CA ALA A 206 15.57 22.75 -5.24
C ALA A 206 15.09 22.40 -6.67
N PHE A 207 14.64 23.38 -7.45
CA PHE A 207 14.23 23.17 -8.85
C PHE A 207 15.38 23.29 -9.86
N LYS A 208 16.59 23.71 -9.45
CA LYS A 208 17.76 23.77 -10.34
C LYS A 208 18.06 22.46 -11.08
N PRO A 209 18.16 21.29 -10.41
CA PRO A 209 18.42 20.03 -11.12
C PRO A 209 17.29 19.68 -12.10
N ILE A 210 16.04 19.95 -11.72
CA ILE A 210 14.86 19.70 -12.54
C ILE A 210 14.88 20.58 -13.81
N LYS A 211 15.19 21.87 -13.65
CA LYS A 211 15.32 22.80 -14.79
C LYS A 211 16.38 22.32 -15.78
N LYS A 212 17.53 21.84 -15.27
CA LYS A 212 18.59 21.27 -16.11
C LYS A 212 18.09 20.04 -16.87
N ALA A 213 17.40 19.12 -16.19
CA ALA A 213 16.87 17.90 -16.81
C ALA A 213 15.81 18.19 -17.90
N LEU A 214 14.98 19.23 -17.72
CA LEU A 214 14.04 19.70 -18.75
C LEU A 214 14.78 20.28 -19.96
N THR A 215 15.75 21.16 -19.75
CA THR A 215 16.56 21.71 -20.85
C THR A 215 17.33 20.63 -21.61
N GLU A 216 17.81 19.59 -20.93
CA GLU A 216 18.43 18.43 -21.60
C GLU A 216 17.44 17.66 -22.50
N ILE A 217 16.16 17.61 -22.13
CA ILE A 217 15.11 17.00 -22.97
C ILE A 217 14.81 17.91 -24.16
N GLU A 218 14.69 19.22 -23.94
CA GLU A 218 14.44 20.20 -24.99
C GLU A 218 15.55 20.23 -26.04
N ASN A 219 16.82 20.17 -25.62
CA ASN A 219 17.98 20.17 -26.51
C ASN A 219 18.06 18.92 -27.41
N LYS A 220 17.30 17.86 -27.11
CA LYS A 220 17.21 16.66 -27.94
C LYS A 220 16.08 16.74 -28.98
N ARG A 221 15.21 17.74 -28.90
CA ARG A 221 14.14 17.94 -29.88
C ARG A 221 14.70 18.60 -31.14
N VAL A 222 14.15 18.23 -32.28
CA VAL A 222 14.50 18.81 -33.59
C VAL A 222 13.25 19.51 -34.12
N ASP A 223 13.37 20.80 -34.44
CA ASP A 223 12.25 21.64 -34.90
C ASP A 223 11.00 21.62 -33.99
N GLY A 224 11.19 21.39 -32.69
CA GLY A 224 10.11 21.27 -31.72
C GLY A 224 9.47 19.87 -31.64
N GLU A 225 9.99 18.89 -32.35
CA GLU A 225 9.48 17.51 -32.31
C GLU A 225 10.42 16.59 -31.52
N PHE A 226 9.85 15.62 -30.80
CA PHE A 226 10.62 14.54 -30.18
C PHE A 226 11.08 13.53 -31.24
N VAL A 227 12.33 13.09 -31.15
CA VAL A 227 12.92 12.15 -32.11
C VAL A 227 13.28 10.83 -31.44
N ALA A 228 13.33 9.76 -32.22
CA ALA A 228 13.88 8.47 -31.79
C ALA A 228 15.41 8.53 -31.65
N GLU A 229 16.02 7.46 -31.13
CA GLU A 229 17.48 7.39 -30.93
C GLU A 229 18.29 7.52 -32.23
N ASP A 230 17.70 7.16 -33.37
CA ASP A 230 18.29 7.30 -34.71
C ASP A 230 18.12 8.71 -35.31
N GLY A 231 17.46 9.62 -34.59
CA GLY A 231 17.19 10.99 -35.03
C GLY A 231 15.95 11.15 -35.93
N SER A 232 15.19 10.08 -36.18
CA SER A 232 13.94 10.16 -36.94
C SER A 232 12.83 10.81 -36.10
N VAL A 233 11.99 11.62 -36.75
CA VAL A 233 10.83 12.25 -36.12
C VAL A 233 9.73 11.20 -35.95
N VAL A 234 9.20 11.09 -34.73
CA VAL A 234 8.16 10.10 -34.39
C VAL A 234 6.83 10.83 -34.20
N GLU A 235 5.91 10.76 -35.17
CA GLU A 235 4.66 11.53 -35.13
C GLU A 235 3.74 11.14 -33.96
N GLN A 236 3.70 9.85 -33.61
CA GLN A 236 2.79 9.32 -32.60
C GLN A 236 3.25 9.65 -31.17
N GLY A 237 2.46 10.48 -30.49
CA GLY A 237 2.68 10.85 -29.08
C GLY A 237 3.25 12.26 -28.87
N GLN A 238 3.56 13.00 -29.94
CA GLN A 238 4.09 14.36 -29.87
C GLN A 238 3.23 15.30 -29.02
N GLY A 239 1.92 15.35 -29.28
CA GLY A 239 1.00 16.21 -28.54
C GLY A 239 0.98 15.92 -27.04
N VAL A 240 1.05 14.64 -26.64
CA VAL A 240 1.08 14.23 -25.23
C VAL A 240 2.37 14.70 -24.57
N LEU A 241 3.51 14.48 -25.21
CA LEU A 241 4.82 14.84 -24.66
C LEU A 241 5.02 16.35 -24.63
N ASN A 242 4.59 17.07 -25.68
CA ASN A 242 4.67 18.53 -25.74
C ASN A 242 3.80 19.16 -24.65
N GLY A 243 2.56 18.70 -24.50
CA GLY A 243 1.68 19.18 -23.42
C GLY A 243 2.25 18.89 -22.03
N LEU A 244 2.80 17.70 -21.80
CA LEU A 244 3.42 17.36 -20.51
C LEU A 244 4.69 18.18 -20.24
N LEU A 245 5.51 18.42 -21.26
CA LEU A 245 6.70 19.26 -21.15
C LEU A 245 6.30 20.70 -20.78
N GLU A 246 5.33 21.28 -21.48
CA GLU A 246 4.81 22.62 -21.20
C GLU A 246 4.21 22.72 -19.78
N GLU A 247 3.45 21.72 -19.35
CA GLU A 247 2.93 21.65 -17.98
C GLU A 247 4.07 21.61 -16.94
N CYS A 248 5.14 20.85 -17.21
CA CYS A 248 6.32 20.81 -16.33
C CYS A 248 6.99 22.19 -16.22
N HIS A 249 7.16 22.91 -17.34
CA HIS A 249 7.71 24.27 -17.30
C HIS A 249 6.81 25.24 -16.55
N THR A 250 5.49 25.16 -16.79
CA THR A 250 4.49 26.00 -16.12
C THR A 250 4.54 25.78 -14.61
N PHE A 251 4.45 24.53 -14.14
CA PHE A 251 4.55 24.24 -12.72
C PHE A 251 5.89 24.64 -12.11
N LEU A 252 7.00 24.35 -12.80
CA LEU A 252 8.33 24.71 -12.30
C LEU A 252 8.44 26.22 -12.07
N ASN A 253 8.02 27.03 -13.05
CA ASN A 253 8.05 28.47 -12.95
C ASN A 253 7.11 28.98 -11.85
N ASP A 254 5.88 28.47 -11.79
CA ASP A 254 4.89 28.85 -10.79
C ASP A 254 5.36 28.53 -9.37
N PHE A 255 5.96 27.35 -9.14
CA PHE A 255 6.47 26.97 -7.84
C PHE A 255 7.72 27.77 -7.47
N ALA A 256 8.65 27.96 -8.41
CA ALA A 256 9.85 28.76 -8.19
C ALA A 256 9.51 30.21 -7.81
N ALA A 257 8.53 30.82 -8.49
CA ALA A 257 8.04 32.16 -8.18
C ALA A 257 7.38 32.23 -6.79
N SER A 258 6.62 31.19 -6.42
CA SER A 258 5.95 31.13 -5.11
C SER A 258 6.83 30.65 -3.95
N ALA A 259 8.09 30.30 -4.18
CA ALA A 259 8.95 29.68 -3.18
C ALA A 259 9.14 30.56 -1.92
N ALA A 260 9.24 31.87 -2.10
CA ALA A 260 9.34 32.83 -0.99
C ALA A 260 8.05 32.91 -0.16
N ASN A 261 6.90 32.64 -0.78
CA ASN A 261 5.59 32.87 -0.19
C ASN A 261 4.99 31.62 0.48
N GLN A 262 5.65 30.45 0.41
CA GLN A 262 5.25 29.16 1.00
C GLN A 262 3.90 28.63 0.49
N THR A 263 3.86 27.40 -0.02
CA THR A 263 2.62 26.79 -0.59
C THR A 263 1.44 26.81 0.38
N GLY A 264 1.70 26.58 1.67
CA GLY A 264 0.68 26.53 2.71
C GLY A 264 0.01 27.87 3.05
N ALA A 265 0.64 29.00 2.72
CA ALA A 265 0.21 30.34 3.14
C ALA A 265 -0.71 31.03 2.13
N ASN A 266 -0.60 30.69 0.84
CA ASN A 266 -1.38 31.29 -0.24
C ASN A 266 -2.51 30.40 -0.77
N LEU A 267 -2.82 29.30 -0.06
CA LEU A 267 -3.97 28.47 -0.38
C LEU A 267 -5.29 29.20 -0.02
N PRO A 268 -6.33 29.11 -0.86
CA PRO A 268 -7.68 29.51 -0.50
C PRO A 268 -8.07 28.91 0.85
N LYS A 269 -8.83 29.66 1.65
CA LYS A 269 -9.23 29.26 3.00
C LYS A 269 -9.99 27.93 3.00
N GLU A 270 -10.70 27.67 1.91
CA GLU A 270 -11.52 26.49 1.65
C GLU A 270 -10.65 25.23 1.43
N LEU A 271 -9.47 25.38 0.80
CA LEU A 271 -8.58 24.26 0.45
C LEU A 271 -7.51 23.99 1.51
N LYS A 272 -7.20 25.00 2.32
CA LYS A 272 -6.17 24.92 3.34
C LYS A 272 -6.37 23.76 4.34
N PRO A 273 -7.57 23.47 4.86
CA PRO A 273 -7.79 22.34 5.77
C PRO A 273 -7.42 21.00 5.13
N ALA A 274 -7.88 20.74 3.91
CA ALA A 274 -7.58 19.51 3.18
C ALA A 274 -6.08 19.36 2.91
N TYR A 275 -5.41 20.44 2.49
CA TYR A 275 -3.96 20.44 2.30
C TYR A 275 -3.19 20.15 3.59
N ASP A 276 -3.50 20.87 4.67
CA ASP A 276 -2.79 20.73 5.95
C ASP A 276 -2.99 19.30 6.51
N GLU A 277 -4.19 18.74 6.38
CA GLU A 277 -4.48 17.36 6.76
C GLU A 277 -3.72 16.34 5.91
N LEU A 278 -3.68 16.51 4.58
CA LEU A 278 -2.93 15.62 3.68
C LEU A 278 -1.43 15.64 3.96
N VAL A 279 -0.83 16.82 4.20
CA VAL A 279 0.60 16.93 4.55
C VAL A 279 0.91 16.24 5.88
N ALA A 280 0.08 16.47 6.89
CA ALA A 280 0.22 15.82 8.19
C ALA A 280 0.08 14.30 8.07
N MET A 281 -0.92 13.85 7.31
CA MET A 281 -1.17 12.43 7.07
C MET A 281 -0.04 11.76 6.30
N LYS A 282 0.44 12.37 5.22
CA LYS A 282 1.59 11.88 4.46
C LYS A 282 2.79 11.68 5.37
N SER A 283 3.12 12.68 6.19
CA SER A 283 4.25 12.61 7.12
C SER A 283 4.09 11.48 8.13
N LYS A 284 2.87 11.28 8.65
CA LYS A 284 2.57 10.19 9.59
C LYS A 284 2.64 8.81 8.93
N LEU A 285 2.09 8.65 7.72
CA LEU A 285 2.15 7.42 6.95
C LEU A 285 3.59 7.07 6.53
N GLU A 286 4.41 8.06 6.13
CA GLU A 286 5.83 7.87 5.83
C GLU A 286 6.61 7.42 7.08
N SER A 287 6.33 8.02 8.24
CA SER A 287 6.88 7.57 9.52
C SER A 287 6.50 6.12 9.83
N LEU A 288 5.21 5.77 9.69
CA LEU A 288 4.75 4.39 9.90
C LEU A 288 5.46 3.38 9.00
N LEU A 289 5.66 3.72 7.73
CA LEU A 289 6.33 2.85 6.76
C LEU A 289 7.80 2.58 7.13
N VAL A 290 8.47 3.54 7.79
CA VAL A 290 9.90 3.41 8.15
C VAL A 290 10.08 2.79 9.54
N THR A 291 9.39 3.29 10.57
CA THR A 291 9.74 3.02 11.97
C THR A 291 8.74 2.13 12.72
N HIS A 292 7.48 2.06 12.29
CA HIS A 292 6.40 1.44 13.08
C HIS A 292 5.66 0.32 12.36
N ARG A 293 6.19 -0.19 11.24
CA ARG A 293 5.59 -1.34 10.53
C ARG A 293 5.34 -2.55 11.45
N TRP A 294 6.14 -2.69 12.50
CA TRP A 294 6.20 -3.85 13.40
C TRP A 294 5.27 -3.73 14.61
N THR A 295 4.72 -2.54 14.86
CA THR A 295 3.83 -2.24 16.00
C THR A 295 2.45 -1.75 15.54
N LEU A 296 2.28 -1.58 14.23
CA LEU A 296 1.05 -1.11 13.64
C LEU A 296 0.05 -2.27 13.55
N ARG A 297 -1.14 -2.08 14.13
CA ARG A 297 -2.27 -2.97 13.85
C ARG A 297 -2.91 -2.56 12.53
N GLU A 298 -3.20 -3.49 11.63
CA GLU A 298 -3.76 -3.18 10.30
C GLU A 298 -5.06 -2.37 10.42
N THR A 299 -5.91 -2.66 11.41
CA THR A 299 -7.15 -1.89 11.65
C THR A 299 -6.93 -0.39 11.87
N ASP A 300 -5.71 0.02 12.23
CA ASP A 300 -5.36 1.44 12.40
C ASP A 300 -5.33 2.19 11.07
N LEU A 301 -5.09 1.48 9.98
CA LEU A 301 -5.13 2.01 8.63
C LEU A 301 -6.52 2.56 8.26
N TYR A 302 -7.59 2.01 8.86
CA TYR A 302 -8.96 2.46 8.62
C TYR A 302 -9.16 3.96 8.87
N THR A 303 -8.53 4.52 9.92
CA THR A 303 -8.68 5.96 10.21
C THR A 303 -8.11 6.81 9.09
N TYR A 304 -7.00 6.37 8.49
CA TYR A 304 -6.37 7.07 7.37
C TYR A 304 -7.18 6.90 6.09
N GLN A 305 -7.66 5.68 5.80
CA GLN A 305 -8.53 5.42 4.66
C GLN A 305 -9.78 6.31 4.70
N LYS A 306 -10.45 6.39 5.85
CA LYS A 306 -11.65 7.20 6.02
C LYS A 306 -11.39 8.68 5.77
N LYS A 307 -10.35 9.24 6.40
CA LYS A 307 -9.96 10.65 6.19
C LYS A 307 -9.59 10.95 4.74
N LEU A 308 -8.87 10.04 4.08
CA LEU A 308 -8.55 10.21 2.65
C LEU A 308 -9.81 10.18 1.79
N HIS A 309 -10.76 9.30 2.11
CA HIS A 309 -12.02 9.23 1.40
C HIS A 309 -12.86 10.49 1.59
N GLU A 310 -12.97 11.03 2.81
CA GLU A 310 -13.65 12.30 3.10
C GLU A 310 -13.04 13.47 2.30
N ILE A 311 -11.71 13.51 2.15
CA ILE A 311 -11.03 14.52 1.34
C ILE A 311 -11.28 14.31 -0.16
N ASP A 312 -11.34 13.06 -0.63
CA ASP A 312 -11.73 12.74 -2.02
C ASP A 312 -13.16 13.19 -2.32
N GLU A 313 -14.13 12.94 -1.43
CA GLU A 313 -15.51 13.37 -1.60
C GLU A 313 -15.63 14.90 -1.64
N LEU A 314 -14.92 15.60 -0.75
CA LEU A 314 -14.83 17.06 -0.77
C LEU A 314 -14.29 17.56 -2.13
N ARG A 315 -13.29 16.88 -2.67
CA ARG A 315 -12.62 17.20 -3.93
C ARG A 315 -13.52 16.99 -5.16
N GLU A 316 -14.38 15.98 -5.11
CA GLU A 316 -15.38 15.72 -6.17
C GLU A 316 -16.61 16.66 -6.06
N GLY A 317 -16.71 17.42 -4.97
CA GLY A 317 -17.76 18.41 -4.76
C GLY A 317 -17.73 19.60 -5.74
N PRO A 318 -18.87 20.28 -5.93
CA PRO A 318 -19.00 21.36 -6.91
C PRO A 318 -18.10 22.56 -6.62
N GLU A 319 -17.87 22.88 -5.35
CA GLU A 319 -17.00 23.98 -4.93
C GLU A 319 -15.54 23.72 -5.32
N PHE A 320 -15.05 22.50 -5.10
CA PHE A 320 -13.69 22.13 -5.47
C PHE A 320 -13.54 21.99 -6.99
N ALA A 321 -14.57 21.52 -7.70
CA ALA A 321 -14.56 21.47 -9.16
C ALA A 321 -14.41 22.87 -9.79
N GLU A 322 -15.04 23.89 -9.22
CA GLU A 322 -14.89 25.27 -9.70
C GLU A 322 -13.53 25.89 -9.32
N LEU A 323 -13.05 25.62 -8.10
CA LEU A 323 -11.69 25.97 -7.67
C LEU A 323 -10.62 25.32 -8.55
N SER A 324 -10.86 24.10 -9.04
CA SER A 324 -9.93 23.39 -9.92
C SER A 324 -9.79 24.06 -11.29
N LYS A 325 -10.83 24.72 -11.79
CA LYS A 325 -10.77 25.48 -13.05
C LYS A 325 -10.00 26.79 -12.88
N THR A 326 -10.16 27.45 -11.74
CA THR A 326 -9.56 28.77 -11.46
C THR A 326 -8.13 28.68 -10.90
N ALA A 327 -7.78 27.58 -10.24
CA ALA A 327 -6.49 27.34 -9.63
C ALA A 327 -5.95 25.92 -9.89
N PRO A 328 -5.60 25.57 -11.15
CA PRO A 328 -5.21 24.21 -11.54
C PRO A 328 -3.96 23.69 -10.80
N LYS A 329 -3.03 24.58 -10.45
CA LYS A 329 -1.87 24.28 -9.61
C LYS A 329 -2.27 23.69 -8.25
N LEU A 330 -3.27 24.29 -7.59
CA LEU A 330 -3.68 23.89 -6.24
C LEU A 330 -4.42 22.55 -6.26
N SER A 331 -5.29 22.36 -7.25
CA SER A 331 -5.96 21.07 -7.49
C SER A 331 -4.94 19.95 -7.72
N SER A 332 -3.91 20.22 -8.53
CA SER A 332 -2.82 19.27 -8.79
C SER A 332 -2.01 18.90 -7.53
N ILE A 333 -1.80 19.84 -6.61
CA ILE A 333 -1.13 19.59 -5.32
C ILE A 333 -1.96 18.66 -4.44
N ILE A 334 -3.26 18.91 -4.30
CA ILE A 334 -4.17 18.09 -3.50
C ILE A 334 -4.24 16.68 -4.06
N LEU A 335 -4.48 16.53 -5.36
CA LEU A 335 -4.52 15.22 -6.03
C LEU A 335 -3.18 14.48 -5.89
N TYR A 336 -2.06 15.18 -6.04
CA TYR A 336 -0.73 14.59 -5.83
C TYR A 336 -0.54 14.07 -4.40
N LEU A 337 -0.84 14.89 -3.39
CA LEU A 337 -0.69 14.53 -1.98
C LEU A 337 -1.61 13.36 -1.61
N LEU A 338 -2.85 13.40 -2.06
CA LEU A 338 -3.85 12.37 -1.81
C LEU A 338 -3.45 11.04 -2.47
N ARG A 339 -3.06 11.04 -3.75
CA ARG A 339 -2.49 9.85 -4.41
C ARG A 339 -1.24 9.34 -3.69
N ARG A 340 -0.38 10.23 -3.18
CA ARG A 340 0.81 9.84 -2.41
C ARG A 340 0.45 9.17 -1.09
N CYS A 341 -0.53 9.69 -0.37
CA CYS A 341 -1.04 9.07 0.86
C CYS A 341 -1.64 7.68 0.57
N TYR A 342 -2.49 7.54 -0.44
CA TYR A 342 -3.02 6.23 -0.85
C TYR A 342 -1.92 5.26 -1.28
N ALA A 343 -0.90 5.73 -1.99
CA ALA A 343 0.22 4.88 -2.40
C ALA A 343 1.05 4.37 -1.20
N ILE A 344 1.23 5.19 -0.16
CA ILE A 344 1.89 4.74 1.08
C ILE A 344 0.98 3.79 1.85
N LEU A 345 -0.31 4.09 1.94
CA LEU A 345 -1.30 3.22 2.59
C LEU A 345 -1.36 1.85 1.92
N TYR A 346 -1.39 1.83 0.59
CA TYR A 346 -1.28 0.63 -0.21
C TYR A 346 -0.02 -0.17 0.11
N LYS A 347 1.14 0.50 0.13
CA LYS A 347 2.41 -0.15 0.51
C LYS A 347 2.35 -0.73 1.91
N LEU A 348 1.72 -0.07 2.88
CA LEU A 348 1.53 -0.58 4.24
C LEU A 348 0.63 -1.83 4.27
N LEU A 349 -0.44 -1.86 3.46
CA LEU A 349 -1.33 -3.03 3.34
C LEU A 349 -0.63 -4.23 2.71
N GLU A 350 0.17 -4.03 1.66
CA GLU A 350 1.00 -5.10 1.06
C GLU A 350 2.11 -5.57 2.00
N SER A 351 2.43 -4.75 2.98
CA SER A 351 3.48 -4.98 3.95
C SER A 351 3.07 -5.94 5.07
N SER A 352 1.77 -6.21 5.21
CA SER A 352 1.23 -7.06 6.27
C SER A 352 1.67 -8.51 6.12
N GLU A 353 2.26 -9.01 7.19
CA GLU A 353 2.71 -10.39 7.27
C GLU A 353 1.53 -11.30 7.64
N PRO A 354 1.52 -12.57 7.17
CA PRO A 354 0.49 -13.54 7.52
C PRO A 354 0.70 -14.09 8.94
N VAL A 355 0.86 -13.20 9.92
CA VAL A 355 1.12 -13.54 11.33
C VAL A 355 0.09 -12.80 12.16
N SER A 356 -0.63 -13.55 13.00
CA SER A 356 -1.60 -12.95 13.92
C SER A 356 -0.92 -12.00 14.90
N GLU A 357 -1.63 -10.93 15.29
CA GLU A 357 -1.15 -9.95 16.28
C GLU A 357 -0.58 -10.60 17.56
N ALA A 358 -1.18 -11.72 18.01
CA ALA A 358 -0.74 -12.47 19.18
C ALA A 358 0.69 -13.02 19.07
N LEU A 359 1.15 -13.30 17.84
CA LEU A 359 2.43 -13.92 17.53
C LEU A 359 3.48 -12.92 17.04
N ILE A 360 3.10 -11.66 16.78
CA ILE A 360 4.02 -10.59 16.38
C ILE A 360 5.21 -10.41 17.35
N PRO A 361 5.06 -10.48 18.69
CA PRO A 361 6.20 -10.38 19.59
C PRO A 361 7.27 -11.45 19.35
N ILE A 362 6.85 -12.69 19.04
CA ILE A 362 7.75 -13.80 18.74
C ILE A 362 8.39 -13.59 17.36
N HIS A 363 7.58 -13.22 16.36
CA HIS A 363 8.07 -12.90 15.02
C HIS A 363 9.17 -11.83 15.04
N ASN A 364 8.95 -10.75 15.81
CA ASN A 364 9.89 -9.63 15.92
C ASN A 364 11.21 -10.08 16.57
N GLN A 365 11.15 -10.95 17.58
CA GLN A 365 12.34 -11.51 18.21
C GLN A 365 13.15 -12.37 17.24
N LEU A 366 12.49 -13.30 16.54
CA LEU A 366 13.15 -14.16 15.56
C LEU A 366 13.74 -13.37 14.39
N SER A 367 13.01 -12.38 13.88
CA SER A 367 13.49 -11.50 12.81
C SER A 367 14.73 -10.70 13.23
N THR A 368 14.76 -10.26 14.49
CA THR A 368 15.95 -9.57 15.05
C THR A 368 17.13 -10.53 15.16
N VAL A 369 16.92 -11.73 15.69
CA VAL A 369 17.97 -12.77 15.80
C VAL A 369 18.54 -13.11 14.43
N ARG A 370 17.67 -13.37 13.44
CA ARG A 370 18.06 -13.62 12.06
C ARG A 370 18.92 -12.49 11.49
N ARG A 371 18.52 -11.24 11.67
CA ARG A 371 19.29 -10.10 11.16
C ARG A 371 20.69 -10.06 11.78
N CYS A 372 20.79 -10.25 13.09
CA CYS A 372 22.07 -10.29 13.78
C CYS A 372 22.94 -11.45 13.29
N LEU A 373 22.38 -12.64 13.11
CA LEU A 373 23.10 -13.81 12.59
C LEU A 373 23.63 -13.58 11.15
N LEU A 374 22.82 -13.00 10.28
CA LEU A 374 23.25 -12.64 8.91
C LEU A 374 24.32 -11.54 8.90
N GLU A 375 24.25 -10.56 9.81
CA GLU A 375 25.29 -9.55 9.96
C GLU A 375 26.61 -10.17 10.39
N VAL A 376 26.59 -11.11 11.36
CA VAL A 376 27.76 -11.88 11.79
C VAL A 376 28.37 -12.65 10.62
N GLN A 377 27.55 -13.36 9.84
CA GLN A 377 28.02 -14.10 8.66
C GLN A 377 28.70 -13.18 7.65
N ARG A 378 28.16 -11.98 7.42
CA ARG A 378 28.75 -10.98 6.51
C ARG A 378 30.05 -10.37 7.03
N MET A 379 30.24 -10.29 8.35
CA MET A 379 31.46 -9.75 8.97
C MET A 379 32.60 -10.78 9.07
N GLY A 380 32.45 -11.96 8.45
CA GLY A 380 33.48 -13.00 8.42
C GLY A 380 33.28 -14.13 9.43
N GLY A 381 32.10 -14.21 10.04
CA GLY A 381 31.76 -15.22 11.04
C GLY A 381 32.24 -14.84 12.45
N LEU A 382 32.32 -15.84 13.31
CA LEU A 382 32.77 -15.67 14.70
C LEU A 382 34.13 -16.32 14.91
N SER A 383 34.82 -15.91 15.98
CA SER A 383 36.17 -16.41 16.30
C SER A 383 36.16 -17.55 17.32
N SER A 384 35.05 -17.76 18.02
CA SER A 384 34.94 -18.81 19.05
C SER A 384 33.52 -19.36 19.14
N PRO A 385 33.34 -20.67 19.43
CA PRO A 385 32.03 -21.26 19.65
C PRO A 385 31.25 -20.61 20.80
N ARG A 386 31.94 -19.97 21.76
CA ARG A 386 31.30 -19.27 22.89
C ARG A 386 30.48 -18.07 22.46
N GLU A 387 30.86 -17.41 21.36
CA GLU A 387 30.16 -16.24 20.82
C GLU A 387 28.81 -16.60 20.20
N LEU A 388 28.59 -17.89 19.86
CA LEU A 388 27.29 -18.40 19.39
C LEU A 388 26.26 -18.61 20.51
N TYR A 389 26.73 -18.74 21.76
CA TYR A 389 25.87 -19.13 22.88
C TYR A 389 24.67 -18.18 23.11
N PRO A 390 24.82 -16.84 23.04
CA PRO A 390 23.68 -15.93 23.20
C PRO A 390 22.57 -16.18 22.17
N TYR A 391 22.93 -16.49 20.92
CA TYR A 391 21.97 -16.79 19.85
C TYR A 391 21.28 -18.14 20.09
N GLN A 392 22.05 -19.18 20.44
CA GLN A 392 21.52 -20.51 20.76
C GLN A 392 20.54 -20.46 21.94
N MET A 393 20.91 -19.76 23.01
CA MET A 393 20.04 -19.57 24.18
C MET A 393 18.78 -18.80 23.82
N LYS A 394 18.89 -17.77 22.98
CA LYS A 394 17.72 -17.00 22.56
C LYS A 394 16.78 -17.86 21.72
N LEU A 395 17.29 -18.65 20.78
CA LEU A 395 16.49 -19.55 19.95
C LEU A 395 15.84 -20.66 20.77
N ALA A 396 16.58 -21.29 21.68
CA ALA A 396 16.03 -22.28 22.62
C ALA A 396 14.91 -21.68 23.47
N SER A 397 15.11 -20.46 24.01
CA SER A 397 14.06 -19.79 24.81
C SER A 397 12.78 -19.48 24.03
N ILE A 398 12.89 -19.29 22.71
CA ILE A 398 11.72 -19.10 21.84
C ILE A 398 11.08 -20.45 21.52
N ASP A 399 11.89 -21.47 21.26
CA ASP A 399 11.45 -22.83 21.01
C ASP A 399 10.64 -23.39 22.19
N ASP A 400 11.11 -23.15 23.43
CA ASP A 400 10.45 -23.56 24.67
C ASP A 400 9.05 -22.96 24.85
N LEU A 401 8.68 -21.91 24.11
CA LEU A 401 7.32 -21.36 24.09
C LEU A 401 6.34 -22.25 23.31
N ARG A 402 6.83 -23.21 22.54
CA ARG A 402 6.00 -24.12 21.74
C ARG A 402 5.45 -25.25 22.61
N VAL A 403 4.20 -25.60 22.37
CA VAL A 403 3.54 -26.79 22.93
C VAL A 403 3.19 -27.70 21.75
N ASP A 404 3.67 -28.94 21.78
CA ASP A 404 3.55 -29.91 20.68
C ASP A 404 4.01 -29.34 19.32
N GLY A 405 5.10 -28.58 19.33
CA GLY A 405 5.67 -27.94 18.14
C GLY A 405 4.90 -26.73 17.60
N LYS A 406 3.94 -26.19 18.37
CA LYS A 406 3.10 -25.05 17.98
C LYS A 406 3.13 -23.93 19.00
N PHE A 407 3.11 -22.67 18.54
CA PHE A 407 2.95 -21.52 19.42
C PHE A 407 1.48 -21.37 19.80
N MET A 408 1.15 -21.62 21.07
CA MET A 408 -0.21 -21.57 21.60
C MET A 408 -0.46 -20.26 22.34
N VAL A 409 -1.63 -19.65 22.14
CA VAL A 409 -2.06 -18.45 22.89
C VAL A 409 -3.51 -18.66 23.34
N ASP A 410 -3.77 -18.49 24.64
CA ASP A 410 -5.08 -18.72 25.27
C ASP A 410 -5.72 -20.09 24.92
N GLY A 411 -4.91 -21.13 24.75
CA GLY A 411 -5.39 -22.48 24.40
C GLY A 411 -5.80 -22.66 22.94
N ALA A 412 -5.63 -21.65 22.09
CA ALA A 412 -5.83 -21.73 20.64
C ALA A 412 -4.51 -21.72 19.88
N ILE A 413 -4.53 -22.18 18.63
CA ILE A 413 -3.42 -22.09 17.68
C ILE A 413 -3.65 -20.83 16.83
N PRO A 414 -2.90 -19.74 17.02
CA PRO A 414 -3.05 -18.54 16.20
C PRO A 414 -2.41 -18.71 14.82
N GLU A 415 -2.85 -17.90 13.85
CA GLU A 415 -2.26 -17.85 12.51
C GLU A 415 -0.83 -17.33 12.51
N GLY A 416 -0.02 -17.83 11.58
CA GLY A 416 1.41 -17.48 11.44
C GLY A 416 2.39 -18.59 11.85
N GLN A 417 1.91 -19.77 12.24
CA GLN A 417 2.75 -20.91 12.67
C GLN A 417 3.80 -21.28 11.62
N GLY A 418 3.40 -21.41 10.36
CA GLY A 418 4.31 -21.79 9.28
C GLY A 418 5.44 -20.78 9.09
N MET A 419 5.12 -19.49 9.15
CA MET A 419 6.10 -18.40 9.04
C MET A 419 7.09 -18.44 10.22
N LEU A 420 6.59 -18.54 11.46
CA LEU A 420 7.45 -18.60 12.64
C LEU A 420 8.33 -19.85 12.65
N ASN A 421 7.79 -21.01 12.29
CA ASN A 421 8.56 -22.25 12.23
C ASN A 421 9.64 -22.20 11.16
N ALA A 422 9.33 -21.64 9.98
CA ALA A 422 10.33 -21.44 8.93
C ALA A 422 11.43 -20.48 9.39
N LEU A 423 11.07 -19.36 10.01
CA LEU A 423 12.02 -18.37 10.51
C LEU A 423 12.88 -18.91 11.65
N LEU A 424 12.30 -19.68 12.56
CA LEU A 424 13.01 -20.35 13.65
C LEU A 424 13.99 -21.39 13.09
N SER A 425 13.55 -22.21 12.12
CA SER A 425 14.43 -23.17 11.43
C SER A 425 15.59 -22.46 10.75
N GLU A 426 15.33 -21.41 9.98
CA GLU A 426 16.36 -20.63 9.29
C GLU A 426 17.39 -20.06 10.29
N CYS A 427 16.95 -19.58 11.46
CA CYS A 427 17.89 -19.11 12.48
C CYS A 427 18.76 -20.25 13.05
N PHE A 428 18.19 -21.43 13.27
CA PHE A 428 18.96 -22.61 13.70
C PHE A 428 19.94 -23.06 12.62
N ASP A 429 19.53 -23.05 11.35
CA ASP A 429 20.37 -23.42 10.21
C ASP A 429 21.57 -22.47 10.09
N ILE A 430 21.35 -21.13 10.13
CA ILE A 430 22.46 -20.15 10.13
C ILE A 430 23.38 -20.35 11.34
N THR A 431 22.82 -20.63 12.51
CA THR A 431 23.63 -20.89 13.72
C THR A 431 24.48 -22.15 13.56
N HIS A 432 23.96 -23.19 12.90
CA HIS A 432 24.69 -24.41 12.61
C HIS A 432 25.80 -24.17 11.58
N GLU A 433 25.51 -23.46 10.49
CA GLU A 433 26.50 -23.06 9.48
C GLU A 433 27.66 -22.27 10.10
N LEU A 434 27.36 -21.28 10.94
CA LEU A 434 28.39 -20.50 11.64
C LEU A 434 29.24 -21.38 12.57
N ARG A 435 28.64 -22.40 13.19
CA ARG A 435 29.39 -23.35 14.04
C ARG A 435 30.35 -24.19 13.21
N VAL A 436 29.90 -24.72 12.07
CA VAL A 436 30.76 -25.49 11.15
C VAL A 436 31.93 -24.62 10.67
N GLN A 437 31.67 -23.38 10.26
CA GLN A 437 32.74 -22.45 9.85
C GLN A 437 33.79 -22.16 10.93
N ILE A 438 33.40 -22.19 12.22
CA ILE A 438 34.36 -22.03 13.31
C ILE A 438 35.21 -23.29 13.44
N GLN A 439 34.61 -24.48 13.32
CA GLN A 439 35.32 -25.76 13.39
C GLN A 439 36.30 -25.91 12.23
N ASP A 440 35.87 -25.60 11.00
CA ASP A 440 36.74 -25.65 9.82
C ASP A 440 37.97 -24.71 9.98
N LYS A 441 37.78 -23.51 10.54
CA LYS A 441 38.89 -22.60 10.85
C LYS A 441 39.80 -23.09 11.96
N GLU A 442 39.26 -23.78 12.97
CA GLU A 442 40.07 -24.39 14.04
C GLU A 442 40.95 -25.51 13.46
N GLU A 443 40.39 -26.36 12.60
CA GLU A 443 41.12 -27.44 11.90
C GLU A 443 42.19 -26.91 10.93
N GLU A 444 41.89 -25.87 10.14
CA GLU A 444 42.88 -25.23 9.25
C GLU A 444 44.08 -24.65 10.01
N ASN A 445 43.85 -24.08 11.20
CA ASN A 445 44.94 -23.55 12.04
C ASN A 445 45.77 -24.65 12.70
N GLU A 446 45.18 -25.81 13.02
CA GLU A 446 45.91 -26.97 13.54
C GLU A 446 46.80 -27.59 12.44
N ASP A 447 46.26 -27.76 11.22
CA ASP A 447 46.98 -28.29 10.06
C ASP A 447 48.13 -27.40 9.54
N ASP A 448 48.09 -26.09 9.81
CA ASP A 448 49.19 -25.17 9.46
C ASP A 448 50.28 -25.13 10.54
N ASN A 449 49.93 -25.28 11.82
CA ASN A 449 50.92 -25.41 12.89
C ASN A 449 51.72 -26.71 12.77
N ASP A 450 51.07 -27.83 12.43
CA ASP A 450 51.74 -29.12 12.26
C ASP A 450 52.73 -29.13 11.06
N LYS A 451 52.48 -28.32 10.02
CA LYS A 451 53.41 -28.17 8.87
C LYS A 451 54.59 -27.24 9.15
N GLU A 452 54.49 -26.33 10.11
CA GLU A 452 55.60 -25.50 10.55
C GLU A 452 56.56 -26.29 11.47
N GLU A 453 56.04 -27.19 12.32
CA GLU A 453 56.87 -28.06 13.18
C GLU A 453 57.66 -29.13 12.39
N ASP A 454 57.17 -29.59 11.24
CA ASP A 454 57.88 -30.56 10.37
C ASP A 454 58.97 -29.91 9.47
N ASN A 455 59.11 -28.58 9.48
CA ASN A 455 60.10 -27.83 8.70
C ASN A 455 61.23 -27.17 9.53
N GLU A 456 61.26 -27.38 10.85
CA GLU A 456 62.43 -27.13 11.72
C GLU A 456 63.23 -28.41 12.00
#